data_AF-A0AAJ2ZGN6-F1
#
_entry.id   AF-A0AAJ2ZGN6-F1
#
_cell.length_a   1.000
_cell.length_b   1.000
_cell.length_c   1.000
_cell.angle_alpha   90.00
_cell.angle_beta   90.00
_cell.angle_gamma   90.00
#
_symmetry.space_group_name_H-M   'P 1'
#
loop_
_entity.id
_entity.type
_entity.pdbx_description
1 polymer ?
#
loop_
_entity_poly.entity_id
_entity_poly.type
_entity_poly.pdbx_seq_one_letter_code
_entity_poly.pdbx_strand_id
1 'polypeptide(L)' 'MRDMPEEEEVVLRLDRPTAASLADLIYNVGEHQAAGMPIAELSTDDSARLGRVLRDLWRALGVPLPYGGGPDEEPRRRI' A
#
# COMPACT_ATOMS: atom_id res chain seq x y z
N MET A 1 34.51 2.87 -10.95
CA MET A 1 33.05 2.74 -10.86
C MET A 1 32.75 2.07 -9.52
N ARG A 2 31.89 2.68 -8.69
CA ARG A 2 31.50 2.13 -7.39
C ARG A 2 30.42 1.10 -7.68
N ASP A 3 30.59 -0.15 -7.24
CA ASP A 3 29.50 -1.13 -7.22
C ASP A 3 28.34 -0.51 -6.45
N MET A 4 27.27 -0.16 -7.16
CA MET A 4 26.01 0.14 -6.51
C MET A 4 25.44 -1.20 -6.03
N PRO A 5 25.05 -1.32 -4.75
CA PRO A 5 24.36 -2.52 -4.32
C PRO A 5 23.14 -2.72 -5.22
N GLU A 6 22.95 -3.94 -5.75
CA GLU A 6 21.71 -4.31 -6.42
C GLU A 6 20.57 -4.02 -5.44
N GLU A 7 19.73 -3.04 -5.76
CA GLU A 7 18.58 -2.73 -4.92
C GLU A 7 17.68 -3.98 -4.88
N GLU A 8 17.37 -4.46 -3.68
CA GLU A 8 16.50 -5.62 -3.50
C GLU A 8 15.12 -5.34 -4.09
N GLU A 9 14.70 -6.13 -5.07
CA GLU A 9 13.44 -5.92 -5.76
C GLU A 9 12.24 -6.25 -4.86
N VAL A 10 11.31 -5.29 -4.71
CA VAL A 10 10.05 -5.48 -3.98
C VAL A 10 8.90 -5.60 -4.97
N VAL A 11 8.33 -6.81 -5.08
CA VAL A 11 7.24 -7.11 -6.02
C VAL A 11 5.91 -7.26 -5.31
N LEU A 12 4.92 -6.43 -5.67
CA LEU A 12 3.53 -6.57 -5.24
C LEU A 12 2.67 -7.15 -6.36
N ARG A 13 1.97 -8.27 -6.06
CA ARG A 13 1.04 -8.88 -7.01
C ARG A 13 -0.36 -8.34 -6.75
N LEU A 14 -0.88 -7.56 -7.69
CA LEU A 14 -2.21 -6.94 -7.59
C LEU A 14 -3.18 -7.56 -8.59
N ASP A 15 -4.44 -7.71 -8.19
CA ASP A 15 -5.51 -7.93 -9.16
C ASP A 15 -5.72 -6.67 -10.02
N ARG A 16 -6.26 -6.87 -11.23
CA ARG A 16 -6.44 -5.77 -12.19
C ARG A 16 -7.29 -4.61 -11.63
N PRO A 17 -8.43 -4.84 -10.95
CA PRO A 17 -9.19 -3.75 -10.33
C PRO A 17 -8.37 -2.94 -9.31
N THR A 18 -7.61 -3.60 -8.45
CA THR A 18 -6.78 -2.95 -7.43
C THR A 18 -5.63 -2.18 -8.05
N ALA A 19 -5.00 -2.71 -9.10
CA ALA A 19 -3.97 -2.01 -9.86
C ALA A 19 -4.53 -0.74 -10.55
N ALA A 20 -5.73 -0.83 -11.13
CA ALA A 20 -6.38 0.31 -11.77
C ALA A 20 -6.76 1.40 -10.75
N SER A 21 -7.36 1.02 -9.62
CA SER A 21 -7.64 1.95 -8.51
C SER A 21 -6.35 2.63 -8.04
N LEU A 22 -5.26 1.88 -7.83
CA LEU A 22 -3.99 2.46 -7.37
C LEU A 22 -3.39 3.46 -8.37
N ALA A 23 -3.44 3.15 -9.66
CA ALA A 23 -2.95 4.05 -10.70
C ALA A 23 -3.74 5.37 -10.73
N ASP A 24 -5.07 5.29 -10.65
CA ASP A 24 -5.95 6.47 -10.61
C ASP A 24 -5.71 7.30 -9.35
N LEU A 25 -5.56 6.66 -8.19
CA LEU A 25 -5.25 7.33 -6.93
C LEU A 25 -3.93 8.12 -7.00
N ILE A 26 -2.86 7.52 -7.52
CA ILE A 26 -1.56 8.19 -7.65
C ILE A 26 -1.65 9.37 -8.61
N TYR A 27 -2.34 9.19 -9.74
CA TYR A 27 -2.56 10.27 -10.71
C TYR A 27 -3.29 11.45 -10.07
N ASN A 28 -4.42 11.19 -9.39
CA ASN A 28 -5.24 12.21 -8.75
C ASN A 28 -4.45 12.96 -7.66
N VAL A 29 -3.65 12.28 -6.85
CA VAL A 29 -2.78 12.95 -5.86
C VAL A 29 -1.83 13.92 -6.54
N GLY A 30 -1.19 13.53 -7.64
CA GLY A 30 -0.29 14.38 -8.41
C GLY A 30 -0.99 15.62 -8.97
N GLU A 31 -2.16 15.44 -9.57
CA GLU A 31 -2.96 16.55 -10.13
C GLU A 31 -3.37 17.55 -9.05
N HIS A 32 -3.86 17.06 -7.90
CA HIS A 32 -4.25 17.92 -6.79
C HIS A 32 -3.06 18.69 -6.21
N GLN A 33 -1.90 18.05 -6.06
CA GLN A 33 -0.66 18.72 -5.63
C GLN A 33 -0.21 19.78 -6.62
N ALA A 34 -0.21 19.48 -7.93
CA ALA A 34 0.17 20.41 -8.98
C ALA A 34 -0.77 21.62 -9.05
N ALA A 35 -2.07 21.41 -8.79
CA ALA A 35 -3.07 22.46 -8.75
C ALA A 35 -3.10 23.25 -7.43
N GLY A 36 -2.34 22.85 -6.41
CA GLY A 36 -2.41 23.45 -5.06
C GLY A 36 -3.77 23.24 -4.39
N MET A 37 -4.45 22.16 -4.74
CA MET A 37 -5.80 21.82 -4.27
C MET A 37 -5.74 20.79 -3.14
N PRO A 38 -6.73 20.77 -2.23
CA PRO A 38 -6.85 19.71 -1.23
C PRO A 38 -6.98 18.35 -1.91
N ILE A 39 -6.25 17.33 -1.45
CA ILE A 39 -6.34 15.96 -1.99
C ILE A 39 -7.76 15.43 -1.76
N ALA A 40 -8.34 14.82 -2.80
CA ALA A 40 -9.68 14.26 -2.72
C ALA A 40 -9.78 13.15 -1.67
N GLU A 41 -10.91 13.10 -0.97
CA GLU A 41 -11.22 11.98 -0.07
C GLU A 41 -11.42 10.70 -0.86
N LEU A 42 -10.96 9.58 -0.30
CA LEU A 42 -11.11 8.28 -0.92
C LEU A 42 -12.46 7.68 -0.58
N SER A 43 -13.03 6.96 -1.54
CA SER A 43 -14.18 6.09 -1.28
C SER A 43 -13.81 5.03 -0.22
N THR A 44 -14.81 4.46 0.45
CA THR A 44 -14.59 3.37 1.40
C THR A 44 -13.92 2.16 0.73
N ASP A 45 -14.33 1.84 -0.50
CA ASP A 45 -13.79 0.70 -1.25
C ASP A 45 -12.33 0.94 -1.68
N ASP A 46 -12.01 2.14 -2.17
CA ASP A 46 -10.63 2.50 -2.54
C ASP A 46 -9.73 2.60 -1.31
N SER A 47 -10.25 3.12 -0.20
CA SER A 47 -9.55 3.12 1.10
C SER A 47 -9.23 1.70 1.55
N ALA A 48 -10.20 0.78 1.44
CA ALA A 48 -9.99 -0.62 1.80
C ALA A 48 -8.97 -1.30 0.87
N ARG A 49 -9.02 -1.04 -0.44
CA ARG A 49 -8.04 -1.54 -1.42
C ARG A 49 -6.64 -1.03 -1.11
N LEU A 50 -6.50 0.28 -0.92
CA LEU A 50 -5.24 0.93 -0.59
C LEU A 50 -4.67 0.35 0.71
N GLY A 51 -5.48 0.18 1.75
CA GLY A 51 -5.06 -0.42 3.01
C GLY A 51 -4.51 -1.85 2.86
N ARG A 52 -5.04 -2.65 1.93
CA ARG A 52 -4.48 -3.98 1.62
C ARG A 52 -3.12 -3.89 0.93
N VAL A 53 -3.02 -3.07 -0.13
CA VAL A 53 -1.76 -2.85 -0.87
C VAL A 53 -0.65 -2.38 0.06
N LEU A 54 -0.98 -1.40 0.89
CA LEU A 54 -0.11 -0.84 1.90
C LEU A 54 0.41 -1.92 2.85
N ARG A 55 -0.48 -2.73 3.44
CA ARG A 55 -0.07 -3.81 4.33
C ARG A 55 0.88 -4.79 3.66
N ASP A 56 0.59 -5.18 2.42
CA ASP A 56 1.43 -6.12 1.67
C ASP A 56 2.80 -5.49 1.36
N LEU A 57 2.85 -4.19 1.08
CA LEU A 57 4.09 -3.43 0.92
C LEU A 57 4.92 -3.42 2.20
N TRP A 58 4.32 -3.07 3.34
CA TRP A 58 5.03 -3.07 4.63
C TRP A 58 5.61 -4.45 4.96
N ARG A 59 4.83 -5.51 4.71
CA ARG A 59 5.30 -6.88 4.89
C ARG A 59 6.47 -7.22 3.95
N ALA A 60 6.39 -6.83 2.68
CA ALA A 60 7.45 -7.09 1.71
C ALA A 60 8.74 -6.31 2.03
N LEU A 61 8.60 -5.11 2.60
CA LEU A 61 9.72 -4.29 3.07
C LEU A 61 10.32 -4.75 4.40
N GLY A 62 9.70 -5.74 5.07
CA GLY A 62 10.15 -6.20 6.39
C GLY A 62 10.04 -5.15 7.49
N VAL A 63 9.22 -4.11 7.30
CA VAL A 63 9.04 -3.02 8.27
C VAL A 63 7.71 -3.14 9.02
N PRO A 64 7.66 -2.80 10.32
CA PRO A 64 6.42 -2.83 11.08
C PRO A 64 5.43 -1.81 10.54
N LEU A 65 4.13 -2.15 10.60
CA LEU A 65 3.06 -1.25 10.21
C LEU A 65 3.03 -0.02 11.14
N PRO A 66 2.96 1.21 10.61
CA PRO A 66 2.97 2.43 11.41
C PRO A 66 1.71 2.61 12.26
N TYR A 67 0.62 1.92 11.92
CA TYR A 67 -0.62 1.87 12.69
C TYR A 67 -1.01 0.40 12.87
N GLY A 68 -1.24 0.01 14.13
CA GLY A 68 -1.26 -1.39 14.58
C GLY A 68 -2.02 -2.35 13.68
N GLY A 69 -1.28 -3.17 12.95
CA GLY A 69 -1.66 -4.56 12.76
C GLY A 69 -1.41 -5.25 14.10
N GLY A 70 -2.43 -5.29 14.97
CA GLY A 70 -2.46 -6.31 16.00
C GLY A 70 -2.27 -7.68 15.33
N PRO A 71 -1.66 -8.65 16.02
CA PRO A 71 -1.43 -9.97 15.45
C PRO A 71 -2.78 -10.48 14.94
N ASP A 72 -2.74 -11.10 13.77
CA ASP A 72 -3.80 -11.97 13.32
C ASP A 72 -4.35 -12.72 14.52
N GLU A 73 -5.67 -12.67 14.63
CA GLU A 73 -6.47 -13.49 15.50
C GLU A 73 -6.21 -14.95 15.08
N GLU A 74 -5.07 -15.51 15.52
CA GLU A 74 -4.86 -16.94 15.53
C GLU A 74 -6.04 -17.50 16.32
N PRO A 75 -6.91 -18.32 15.71
CA PRO A 75 -7.98 -18.94 16.47
C PRO A 75 -7.26 -19.82 17.47
N ARG A 76 -7.22 -19.39 18.73
CA ARG A 76 -6.73 -20.18 19.86
C ARG A 76 -7.51 -21.48 19.82
N ARG A 77 -6.91 -22.52 19.24
CA ARG A 77 -7.40 -23.88 19.35
C ARG A 77 -7.39 -24.20 20.84
N ARG A 78 -8.59 -24.15 21.43
CA ARG A 78 -8.85 -24.63 22.77
C ARG A 78 -8.60 -26.14 22.72
N ILE A 79 -7.53 -26.58 23.40
CA ILE A 79 -7.30 -27.98 23.75
C ILE A 79 -8.09 -28.25 25.03
#